data_AF-A0A401P8C7-F1
#
_entry.id   AF-A0A401P8C7-F1
#
_cell.length_a   1.000
_cell.length_b   1.000
_cell.length_c   1.000
_cell.angle_alpha   90.00
_cell.angle_beta   90.00
_cell.angle_gamma   90.00
#
_symmetry.space_group_name_H-M   'P 1'
#
loop_
_entity.id
_entity.type
_entity.pdbx_description
1 polymer ?
#
loop_
_entity_poly.entity_id
_entity_poly.type
_entity_poly.pdbx_seq_one_letter_code
_entity_poly.pdbx_strand_id
1 'polypeptide(L)'
;MQQPQQQYDFFSEDNAPKWRGLLVAALRKVQQQVHPKLASTEDALQYIEELILQLLSMLCLAQPRSVQDVEERVQKSFPHPIDKWAIADAQSAIEKRKRRNPLLLPVDKIHPLLKEVLGYKVDHQVSVYIVAVLEYISADILKLAGNYVRNIRHYEITQQDIKVAMCADKVLMDMFHQDEEDLGVIEEEPITTGEQTYYDLVKMYMSEIRQYLRELNLIIKVFREPFVSDAKLFSANVCCKFYEHLFQMYTSS
;
A
#
# COMPACT_ATOMS: atom_id res chain seq x y z
N MET A 1 -12.21 -15.89 -28.68
CA MET A 1 -11.85 -16.05 -27.26
C MET A 1 -10.83 -14.98 -26.94
N GLN A 2 -11.19 -13.95 -26.17
CA GLN A 2 -10.19 -13.05 -25.61
C GLN A 2 -9.49 -13.81 -24.49
N GLN A 3 -8.18 -13.98 -24.59
CA GLN A 3 -7.38 -14.50 -23.48
C GLN A 3 -7.59 -13.54 -22.29
N PRO A 4 -7.75 -14.05 -21.05
CA PRO A 4 -7.72 -13.19 -19.88
C PRO A 4 -6.39 -12.44 -19.90
N GLN A 5 -6.44 -11.10 -19.98
CA GLN A 5 -5.24 -10.28 -19.88
C GLN A 5 -4.61 -10.55 -18.52
N GLN A 6 -3.49 -11.28 -18.51
CA GLN A 6 -2.68 -11.46 -17.31
C GLN A 6 -2.25 -10.09 -16.80
N GLN A 7 -2.52 -9.83 -15.52
CA GLN A 7 -2.06 -8.63 -14.83
C GLN A 7 -0.54 -8.53 -14.95
N TYR A 8 -0.04 -7.34 -15.28
CA TYR A 8 1.39 -7.12 -15.44
C TYR A 8 2.11 -7.31 -14.09
N ASP A 9 3.00 -8.30 -14.02
CA ASP A 9 3.82 -8.55 -12.83
C ASP A 9 5.12 -7.73 -12.91
N PHE A 10 5.24 -6.74 -12.03
CA PHE A 10 6.39 -5.86 -11.92
C PHE A 10 7.64 -6.57 -11.37
N PHE A 11 7.46 -7.68 -10.66
CA PHE A 11 8.51 -8.37 -9.91
C PHE A 11 8.91 -9.72 -10.53
N SER A 12 8.33 -10.07 -11.68
CA SER A 12 8.74 -11.25 -12.47
C SER A 12 10.20 -11.16 -12.90
N GLU A 13 10.84 -12.31 -13.19
CA GLU A 13 12.25 -12.34 -13.59
C GLU A 13 12.55 -11.48 -14.83
N ASP A 14 11.59 -11.38 -15.75
CA ASP A 14 11.72 -10.62 -16.99
C ASP A 14 11.52 -9.10 -16.79
N ASN A 15 10.68 -8.69 -15.84
CA ASN A 15 10.31 -7.28 -15.64
C ASN A 15 11.06 -6.62 -14.47
N ALA A 16 11.46 -7.37 -13.45
CA ALA A 16 12.16 -6.85 -12.28
C ALA A 16 13.39 -5.99 -12.64
N PRO A 17 14.22 -6.31 -13.64
CA PRO A 17 15.35 -5.46 -14.03
C PRO A 17 14.96 -4.06 -14.56
N LYS A 18 13.73 -3.89 -15.04
CA LYS A 18 13.22 -2.60 -15.56
C LYS A 18 12.72 -1.68 -14.45
N TRP A 19 12.18 -2.27 -13.38
CA TRP A 19 11.49 -1.54 -12.32
C TRP A 19 12.29 -1.41 -11.02
N ARG A 20 13.10 -2.42 -10.67
CA ARG A 20 13.85 -2.44 -9.40
C ARG A 20 14.86 -1.29 -9.35
N GLY A 21 14.71 -0.43 -8.36
CA GLY A 21 15.52 0.76 -8.13
C GLY A 21 15.22 1.92 -9.07
N LEU A 22 14.20 1.82 -9.94
CA LEU A 22 13.85 2.85 -10.90
C LEU A 22 13.43 4.16 -10.21
N LEU A 23 12.69 4.05 -9.11
CA LEU A 23 12.13 5.18 -8.38
C LEU A 23 13.00 5.59 -7.20
N VAL A 24 13.80 4.69 -6.62
CA VAL A 24 14.61 4.94 -5.40
C VAL A 24 15.40 6.25 -5.47
N ALA A 25 16.09 6.52 -6.58
CA ALA A 25 16.89 7.74 -6.73
C ALA A 25 16.03 9.02 -6.71
N ALA A 26 14.81 8.97 -7.25
CA ALA A 26 13.86 10.07 -7.22
C ALA A 26 13.19 10.19 -5.84
N LEU A 27 12.80 9.07 -5.23
CA LEU A 27 12.23 9.02 -3.88
C LEU A 27 13.17 9.62 -2.84
N ARG A 28 14.48 9.41 -2.97
CA ARG A 28 15.48 10.09 -2.13
C ARG A 28 15.43 11.62 -2.27
N LYS A 29 15.22 12.13 -3.48
CA LYS A 29 15.07 13.59 -3.70
C LYS A 29 13.75 14.11 -3.14
N VAL A 30 12.66 13.36 -3.30
CA VAL A 30 11.35 13.69 -2.71
C VAL A 30 11.48 13.77 -1.19
N GLN A 31 12.15 12.78 -0.58
CA GLN A 31 12.39 12.77 0.86
C GLN A 31 13.18 13.99 1.32
N GLN A 32 14.23 14.37 0.60
CA GLN A 32 15.01 15.57 0.92
C GLN A 32 14.20 16.87 0.78
N GLN A 33 13.24 16.94 -0.14
CA GLN A 33 12.34 18.09 -0.25
C GLN A 33 11.38 18.18 0.93
N VAL A 34 10.85 17.04 1.38
CA VAL A 34 9.84 17.01 2.46
C VAL A 34 10.50 17.12 3.85
N HIS A 35 11.63 16.42 4.07
CA HIS A 35 12.35 16.36 5.34
C HIS A 35 13.87 16.50 5.13
N PRO A 36 14.39 17.72 4.90
CA PRO A 36 15.82 17.95 4.59
C PRO A 36 16.81 17.54 5.69
N LYS A 37 16.32 17.32 6.93
CA LYS A 37 17.13 16.99 8.10
C LYS A 37 17.13 15.50 8.46
N LEU A 38 16.35 14.69 7.74
CA LEU A 38 16.28 13.26 7.96
C LEU A 38 17.03 12.54 6.84
N ALA A 39 17.61 11.39 7.17
CA ALA A 39 18.06 10.41 6.16
C ALA A 39 16.96 9.37 5.93
N SER A 40 17.06 8.62 4.84
CA SER A 40 16.27 7.40 4.62
C SER A 40 17.17 6.26 4.23
N THR A 41 16.92 5.10 4.82
CA THR A 41 17.63 3.87 4.47
C THR A 41 17.23 3.39 3.08
N GLU A 42 18.08 2.60 2.44
CA GLU A 42 17.82 2.10 1.08
C GLU A 42 16.61 1.16 1.03
N ASP A 43 16.48 0.26 2.01
CA ASP A 43 15.35 -0.66 2.19
C ASP A 43 14.02 0.09 2.39
N ALA A 44 14.04 1.24 3.08
CA ALA A 44 12.87 2.09 3.24
C ALA A 44 12.38 2.64 1.89
N LEU A 45 13.31 3.13 1.06
CA LEU A 45 12.98 3.68 -0.25
C LEU A 45 12.56 2.59 -1.25
N GLN A 46 13.16 1.39 -1.17
CA GLN A 46 12.74 0.24 -1.95
C GLN A 46 11.33 -0.21 -1.57
N TYR A 47 10.99 -0.22 -0.29
CA TYR A 47 9.62 -0.53 0.15
C TYR A 47 8.60 0.50 -0.36
N ILE A 48 8.93 1.79 -0.37
CA ILE A 48 8.05 2.80 -0.99
C ILE A 48 7.93 2.56 -2.49
N GLU A 49 9.02 2.22 -3.18
CA GLU A 49 8.96 1.85 -4.60
C GLU A 49 7.97 0.71 -4.84
N GLU A 50 8.00 -0.35 -4.03
CA GLU A 50 7.04 -1.47 -4.12
C GLU A 50 5.59 -1.00 -3.99
N LEU A 51 5.28 -0.17 -2.98
CA LEU A 51 3.94 0.41 -2.78
C LEU A 51 3.51 1.27 -3.97
N ILE A 52 4.41 2.10 -4.50
CA ILE A 52 4.11 2.97 -5.63
C ILE A 52 3.91 2.19 -6.93
N LEU A 53 4.62 1.07 -7.12
CA LEU A 53 4.38 0.16 -8.25
C LEU A 53 3.06 -0.60 -8.11
N GLN A 54 2.66 -1.00 -6.89
CA GLN A 54 1.32 -1.54 -6.63
C GLN A 54 0.24 -0.51 -6.97
N LEU A 55 0.42 0.75 -6.57
CA LEU A 55 -0.49 1.84 -6.93
C LEU A 55 -0.56 2.04 -8.44
N LEU A 56 0.59 1.99 -9.14
CA LEU A 56 0.63 2.07 -10.59
C LEU A 56 -0.15 0.91 -11.23
N SER A 57 0.02 -0.32 -10.73
CA SER A 57 -0.79 -1.46 -11.17
C SER A 57 -2.29 -1.17 -11.03
N MET A 58 -2.72 -0.67 -9.87
CA MET A 58 -4.12 -0.39 -9.58
C MET A 58 -4.70 0.66 -10.54
N LEU A 59 -3.94 1.70 -10.87
CA LEU A 59 -4.34 2.71 -11.85
C LEU A 59 -4.41 2.13 -13.28
N CYS A 60 -3.47 1.26 -13.64
CA CYS A 60 -3.42 0.63 -14.96
C CYS A 60 -4.52 -0.42 -15.20
N LEU A 61 -5.08 -1.02 -14.16
CA LEU A 61 -6.20 -1.97 -14.28
C LEU A 61 -7.42 -1.36 -15.00
N ALA A 62 -7.65 -0.07 -14.84
CA ALA A 62 -8.74 0.64 -15.52
C ALA A 62 -8.49 0.89 -17.02
N GLN A 63 -7.33 0.49 -17.54
CA GLN A 63 -6.89 0.72 -18.92
C GLN A 63 -7.07 2.19 -19.37
N PRO A 64 -6.49 3.18 -18.65
CA PRO A 64 -6.71 4.59 -18.95
C PRO A 64 -6.12 5.02 -20.31
N ARG A 65 -6.97 5.58 -21.17
CA ARG A 65 -6.57 6.11 -22.49
C ARG A 65 -6.49 7.63 -22.53
N SER A 66 -7.07 8.30 -21.55
CA SER A 66 -7.09 9.75 -21.42
C SER A 66 -6.68 10.20 -20.01
N VAL A 67 -6.37 11.49 -19.85
CA VAL A 67 -6.13 12.09 -18.52
C VAL A 67 -7.38 11.98 -17.65
N GLN A 68 -8.56 12.15 -18.25
CA GLN A 68 -9.83 12.05 -17.56
C GLN A 68 -10.06 10.63 -17.01
N ASP A 69 -9.67 9.59 -17.75
CA ASP A 69 -9.80 8.20 -17.28
C ASP A 69 -8.95 7.96 -16.02
N VAL A 70 -7.75 8.54 -15.97
CA VAL A 70 -6.88 8.46 -14.79
C VAL A 70 -7.49 9.24 -13.62
N GLU A 71 -8.02 10.44 -13.88
CA GLU A 71 -8.69 11.26 -12.86
C GLU A 71 -9.90 10.55 -12.25
N GLU A 72 -10.77 9.99 -13.10
CA GLU A 72 -11.92 9.20 -12.66
C GLU A 72 -11.51 7.96 -11.86
N ARG A 73 -10.41 7.30 -12.26
CA ARG A 73 -9.86 6.16 -11.51
C ARG A 73 -9.35 6.59 -10.14
N VAL A 74 -8.59 7.69 -10.05
CA VAL A 74 -8.12 8.25 -8.77
C VAL A 74 -9.31 8.61 -7.89
N GLN A 75 -10.31 9.31 -8.43
CA GLN A 75 -11.49 9.73 -7.69
C GLN A 75 -12.30 8.56 -7.12
N LYS A 76 -12.35 7.42 -7.81
CA LYS A 76 -13.08 6.22 -7.37
C LYS A 76 -12.30 5.37 -6.37
N SER A 77 -10.98 5.32 -6.48
CA SER A 77 -10.15 4.39 -5.70
C SER A 77 -9.46 5.05 -4.49
N PHE A 78 -9.19 6.35 -4.54
CA PHE A 78 -8.45 7.02 -3.47
C PHE A 78 -9.43 7.50 -2.38
N PRO A 79 -9.13 7.25 -1.09
CA PRO A 79 -9.99 7.68 -0.01
C PRO A 79 -9.97 9.22 0.19
N HIS A 80 -11.08 9.78 0.64
CA HIS A 80 -11.12 11.21 0.96
C HIS A 80 -10.21 11.55 2.16
N PRO A 81 -9.39 12.64 2.13
CA PRO A 81 -9.28 13.68 1.12
C PRO A 81 -8.13 13.54 0.11
N ILE A 82 -7.43 12.41 0.10
CA ILE A 82 -6.21 12.24 -0.72
C ILE A 82 -6.53 12.24 -2.21
N ASP A 83 -7.74 11.80 -2.59
CA ASP A 83 -8.30 11.86 -3.93
C ASP A 83 -8.21 13.28 -4.53
N LYS A 84 -8.78 14.27 -3.82
CA LYS A 84 -8.87 15.65 -4.33
C LYS A 84 -7.51 16.30 -4.45
N TRP A 85 -6.62 16.03 -3.50
CA TRP A 85 -5.29 16.63 -3.49
C TRP A 85 -4.38 16.01 -4.56
N ALA A 86 -4.46 14.69 -4.75
CA ALA A 86 -3.72 14.01 -5.81
C ALA A 86 -4.16 14.49 -7.20
N ILE A 87 -5.48 14.64 -7.43
CA ILE A 87 -6.02 15.18 -8.69
C ILE A 87 -5.54 16.62 -8.91
N ALA A 88 -5.61 17.47 -7.88
CA ALA A 88 -5.17 18.86 -8.00
C ALA A 88 -3.67 19.00 -8.32
N ASP A 89 -2.81 18.19 -7.70
CA ASP A 89 -1.36 18.19 -8.01
C ASP A 89 -1.10 17.68 -9.44
N ALA A 90 -1.75 16.60 -9.83
CA ALA A 90 -1.62 16.01 -11.16
C ALA A 90 -2.13 16.95 -12.27
N GLN A 91 -3.24 17.66 -12.05
CA GLN A 91 -3.71 18.71 -12.96
C GLN A 91 -2.69 19.85 -13.09
N SER A 92 -2.12 20.30 -11.97
CA SER A 92 -1.05 21.31 -12.01
C SER A 92 0.22 20.81 -12.74
N ALA A 93 0.44 19.50 -12.85
CA ALA A 93 1.57 18.91 -13.57
C ALA A 93 1.50 19.14 -15.08
N ILE A 94 0.28 19.00 -15.63
CA ILE A 94 0.04 19.10 -17.07
C ILE A 94 -0.25 20.54 -17.52
N GLU A 95 -0.65 21.42 -16.60
CA GLU A 95 -0.74 22.86 -16.83
C GLU A 95 0.67 23.49 -16.95
N LYS A 96 1.19 23.56 -18.19
CA LYS A 96 2.52 24.09 -18.58
C LYS A 96 2.92 25.48 -18.04
N ARG A 97 2.06 26.20 -17.33
CA ARG A 97 2.29 27.59 -16.88
C ARG A 97 2.46 27.79 -15.37
N LYS A 98 2.34 26.74 -14.53
CA LYS A 98 2.26 26.93 -13.06
C LYS A 98 3.16 26.07 -12.18
N ARG A 99 3.80 25.01 -12.68
CA ARG A 99 4.55 24.13 -11.77
C ARG A 99 5.85 24.81 -11.33
N ARG A 100 5.92 25.20 -10.04
CA ARG A 100 7.11 25.76 -9.40
C ARG A 100 8.26 24.76 -9.30
N ASN A 101 7.95 23.47 -9.21
CA ASN A 101 8.93 22.38 -9.10
C ASN A 101 8.63 21.31 -10.16
N PRO A 102 9.60 20.94 -11.02
CA PRO A 102 9.41 19.83 -11.95
C PRO A 102 9.22 18.51 -11.19
N LEU A 103 8.54 17.55 -11.83
CA LEU A 103 8.46 16.18 -11.33
C LEU A 103 9.86 15.61 -11.11
N LEU A 104 10.05 14.97 -9.97
CA LEU A 104 11.29 14.28 -9.61
C LEU A 104 11.33 12.84 -10.10
N LEU A 105 10.17 12.18 -10.17
CA LEU A 105 10.05 10.84 -10.73
C LEU A 105 10.36 10.84 -12.24
N PRO A 106 11.02 9.78 -12.76
CA PRO A 106 11.56 9.77 -14.12
C PRO A 106 10.47 9.49 -15.18
N VAL A 107 9.66 10.49 -15.52
CA VAL A 107 8.59 10.39 -16.54
C VAL A 107 9.11 9.78 -17.84
N ASP A 108 10.28 10.19 -18.31
CA ASP A 108 10.86 9.72 -19.57
C ASP A 108 11.22 8.23 -19.57
N LYS A 109 11.49 7.66 -18.39
CA LYS A 109 11.74 6.22 -18.23
C LYS A 109 10.45 5.44 -18.02
N ILE A 110 9.48 6.02 -17.29
CA ILE A 110 8.20 5.39 -17.00
C ILE A 110 7.30 5.36 -18.25
N HIS A 111 7.32 6.41 -19.08
CA HIS A 111 6.44 6.52 -20.25
C HIS A 111 6.58 5.35 -21.26
N PRO A 112 7.79 4.92 -21.67
CA PRO A 112 7.95 3.71 -22.47
C PRO A 112 7.42 2.45 -21.77
N LEU A 113 7.69 2.29 -20.47
CA LEU A 113 7.28 1.12 -19.70
C LEU A 113 5.74 1.04 -19.55
N LEU A 114 5.04 2.16 -19.43
CA LEU A 114 3.58 2.19 -19.41
C LEU A 114 2.96 1.57 -20.66
N LYS A 115 3.62 1.67 -21.82
CA LYS A 115 3.16 1.02 -23.07
C LYS A 115 3.26 -0.50 -22.99
N GLU A 116 4.27 -1.02 -22.28
CA GLU A 116 4.42 -2.45 -22.02
C GLU A 116 3.38 -2.93 -21.00
N VAL A 117 3.15 -2.17 -19.93
CA VAL A 117 2.16 -2.49 -18.88
C VAL A 117 0.74 -2.53 -19.45
N LEU A 118 0.38 -1.54 -20.27
CA LEU A 118 -0.98 -1.39 -20.80
C LEU A 118 -1.20 -2.12 -22.14
N GLY A 119 -0.14 -2.48 -22.86
CA GLY A 119 -0.21 -3.13 -24.16
C GLY A 119 -0.67 -2.24 -25.32
N TYR A 120 -0.72 -0.91 -25.12
CA TYR A 120 -1.08 0.06 -26.16
C TYR A 120 -0.29 1.38 -26.06
N LYS A 121 -0.42 2.22 -27.08
CA LYS A 121 0.22 3.55 -27.10
C LYS A 121 -0.46 4.49 -26.11
N VAL A 122 0.30 4.95 -25.12
CA VAL A 122 -0.11 5.95 -24.14
C VAL A 122 0.38 7.33 -24.59
N ASP A 123 -0.45 8.36 -24.47
CA ASP A 123 -0.03 9.75 -24.72
C ASP A 123 0.92 10.23 -23.60
N HIS A 124 1.91 11.04 -23.94
CA HIS A 124 2.87 11.59 -23.00
C HIS A 124 2.18 12.37 -21.87
N GLN A 125 1.12 13.12 -22.16
CA GLN A 125 0.39 13.88 -21.15
C GLN A 125 -0.29 12.97 -20.10
N VAL A 126 -0.80 11.81 -20.53
CA VAL A 126 -1.36 10.79 -19.61
C VAL A 126 -0.27 10.24 -18.71
N SER A 127 0.92 9.97 -19.25
CA SER A 127 2.07 9.52 -18.45
C SER A 127 2.54 10.56 -17.44
N VAL A 128 2.60 11.85 -17.82
CA VAL A 128 2.90 12.94 -16.88
C VAL A 128 1.88 12.98 -15.75
N TYR A 129 0.60 12.81 -16.06
CA TYR A 129 -0.48 12.82 -15.07
C TYR A 129 -0.37 11.64 -14.09
N ILE A 130 -0.21 10.41 -14.60
CA ILE A 130 0.00 9.21 -13.77
C ILE A 130 1.21 9.41 -12.85
N VAL A 131 2.36 9.81 -13.39
CA VAL A 131 3.59 9.99 -12.61
C VAL A 131 3.43 11.08 -11.55
N ALA A 132 2.66 12.13 -11.83
CA ALA A 132 2.35 13.16 -10.83
C ALA A 132 1.52 12.62 -9.67
N VAL A 133 0.52 11.77 -9.93
CA VAL A 133 -0.23 11.08 -8.87
C VAL A 133 0.71 10.18 -8.03
N LEU A 134 1.59 9.41 -8.68
CA LEU A 134 2.55 8.55 -7.98
C LEU A 134 3.52 9.35 -7.11
N GLU A 135 4.04 10.48 -7.61
CA GLU A 135 4.94 11.36 -6.86
C GLU A 135 4.25 12.01 -5.67
N TYR A 136 2.98 12.43 -5.84
CA TYR A 136 2.18 12.99 -4.76
C TYR A 136 2.03 12.00 -3.60
N ILE A 137 1.64 10.74 -3.90
CA ILE A 137 1.51 9.70 -2.88
C ILE A 137 2.86 9.35 -2.25
N SER A 138 3.93 9.30 -3.05
CA SER A 138 5.29 9.10 -2.54
C SER A 138 5.67 10.17 -1.51
N ALA A 139 5.38 11.43 -1.82
CA ALA A 139 5.65 12.56 -0.94
C ALA A 139 4.81 12.49 0.34
N ASP A 140 3.55 12.06 0.25
CA ASP A 140 2.65 11.94 1.41
C ASP A 140 3.10 10.84 2.38
N ILE A 141 3.47 9.66 1.87
CA ILE A 141 4.06 8.57 2.67
C ILE A 141 5.34 9.05 3.38
N LEU A 142 6.25 9.69 2.64
CA LEU A 142 7.50 10.21 3.21
C LEU A 142 7.27 11.32 4.24
N LYS A 143 6.25 12.17 4.01
CA LYS A 143 5.86 13.23 4.95
C LYS A 143 5.35 12.64 6.25
N LEU A 144 4.45 11.66 6.16
CA LEU A 144 3.90 10.93 7.30
C LEU A 144 5.00 10.22 8.10
N ALA A 145 5.82 9.40 7.43
CA ALA A 145 6.90 8.66 8.07
C ALA A 145 7.95 9.58 8.71
N GLY A 146 8.35 10.65 8.03
CA GLY A 146 9.32 11.60 8.59
C GLY A 146 8.77 12.41 9.78
N ASN A 147 7.46 12.71 9.79
CA ASN A 147 6.80 13.30 10.96
C ASN A 147 6.81 12.33 12.14
N TYR A 148 6.49 11.05 11.91
CA TYR A 148 6.57 10.00 12.92
C TYR A 148 7.99 9.87 13.50
N VAL A 149 9.02 9.75 12.65
CA VAL A 149 10.43 9.64 13.04
C VAL A 149 10.89 10.86 13.85
N ARG A 150 10.51 12.07 13.43
CA ARG A 150 10.82 13.30 14.17
C ARG A 150 10.16 13.31 15.55
N ASN A 151 8.93 12.81 15.68
CA ASN A 151 8.20 12.77 16.95
C ASN A 151 8.88 11.84 17.97
N ILE A 152 9.43 10.71 17.51
CA ILE A 152 10.22 9.80 18.34
C ILE A 152 11.70 10.23 18.49
N ARG A 153 12.06 11.41 17.96
CA ARG A 153 13.39 12.03 18.03
C ARG A 153 14.52 11.21 17.38
N HIS A 154 14.18 10.44 16.35
CA HIS A 154 15.14 9.79 15.47
C HIS A 154 15.48 10.70 14.27
N TYR A 155 16.56 10.39 13.55
CA TYR A 155 17.08 11.19 12.42
C TYR A 155 17.15 10.42 11.09
N GLU A 156 16.69 9.19 11.08
CA GLU A 156 16.71 8.29 9.93
C GLU A 156 15.38 7.57 9.82
N ILE A 157 14.82 7.54 8.62
CA ILE A 157 13.56 6.86 8.28
C ILE A 157 13.91 5.45 7.81
N THR A 158 13.44 4.45 8.55
CA THR A 158 13.59 3.02 8.22
C THR A 158 12.30 2.46 7.60
N GLN A 159 12.39 1.25 7.00
CA GLN A 159 11.20 0.56 6.49
C GLN A 159 10.15 0.33 7.58
N GLN A 160 10.59 0.00 8.81
CA GLN A 160 9.69 -0.23 9.93
C GLN A 160 8.94 1.04 10.33
N ASP A 161 9.60 2.20 10.28
CA ASP A 161 8.96 3.48 10.58
C ASP A 161 7.85 3.79 9.59
N ILE A 162 8.06 3.52 8.30
CA ILE A 162 7.04 3.68 7.27
C ILE A 162 5.84 2.78 7.54
N LYS A 163 6.08 1.48 7.82
CA LYS A 163 5.01 0.52 8.13
C LYS A 163 4.19 0.97 9.33
N VAL A 164 4.84 1.36 10.43
CA VAL A 164 4.15 1.81 11.65
C VAL A 164 3.37 3.09 11.41
N ALA A 165 3.97 4.07 10.72
CA ALA A 165 3.34 5.34 10.44
C ALA A 165 2.11 5.16 9.54
N MET A 166 2.23 4.35 8.47
CA MET A 166 1.10 4.00 7.61
C MET A 166 0.03 3.26 8.39
N CYS A 167 0.34 2.23 9.20
CA CYS A 167 -0.64 1.52 10.01
C CYS A 167 -1.48 2.41 10.94
N ALA A 168 -0.95 3.56 11.36
CA ALA A 168 -1.68 4.53 12.17
C ALA A 168 -2.52 5.51 11.34
N ASP A 169 -2.25 5.66 10.04
CA ASP A 169 -2.94 6.54 9.13
C ASP A 169 -4.07 5.80 8.38
N LYS A 170 -5.31 6.17 8.68
CA LYS A 170 -6.48 5.50 8.07
C LYS A 170 -6.54 5.67 6.56
N VAL A 171 -6.14 6.83 6.04
CA VAL A 171 -6.30 7.16 4.62
C VAL A 171 -5.36 6.32 3.77
N LEU A 172 -4.07 6.26 4.13
CA LEU A 172 -3.11 5.41 3.42
C LEU A 172 -3.35 3.92 3.67
N MET A 173 -3.81 3.54 4.86
CA MET A 173 -4.18 2.13 5.11
C MET A 173 -5.35 1.69 4.25
N ASP A 174 -6.42 2.49 4.21
CA ASP A 174 -7.57 2.19 3.37
C ASP A 174 -7.14 2.14 1.89
N MET A 175 -6.25 3.03 1.44
CA MET A 175 -5.78 3.03 0.05
C MET A 175 -4.97 1.79 -0.36
N PHE A 176 -4.07 1.29 0.52
CA PHE A 176 -3.17 0.18 0.18
C PHE A 176 -3.67 -1.20 0.65
N HIS A 177 -4.75 -1.27 1.43
CA HIS A 177 -5.32 -2.52 1.93
C HIS A 177 -6.79 -2.77 1.51
N GLN A 178 -7.28 -2.02 0.51
CA GLN A 178 -8.61 -2.20 -0.10
C GLN A 178 -8.84 -3.63 -0.67
N ASP A 179 -7.78 -4.33 -1.08
CA ASP A 179 -7.88 -5.62 -1.78
C ASP A 179 -8.31 -6.82 -0.91
N GLU A 180 -8.45 -6.68 0.42
CA GLU A 180 -9.03 -7.75 1.23
C GLU A 180 -10.56 -7.70 1.35
N GLU A 181 -11.20 -6.58 1.01
CA GLU A 181 -12.65 -6.40 1.17
C GLU A 181 -13.40 -6.26 -0.17
N ASP A 182 -12.78 -5.77 -1.26
CA ASP A 182 -13.53 -5.31 -2.45
C ASP A 182 -13.28 -6.07 -3.78
N LEU A 183 -12.63 -7.25 -3.76
CA LEU A 183 -12.55 -8.16 -4.93
C LEU A 183 -13.89 -8.87 -5.25
N GLY A 184 -15.03 -8.25 -4.91
CA GLY A 184 -16.36 -8.86 -4.93
C GLY A 184 -17.45 -8.08 -5.65
N VAL A 185 -17.13 -7.06 -6.45
CA VAL A 185 -18.13 -6.39 -7.30
C VAL A 185 -17.69 -6.43 -8.76
N ILE A 186 -17.71 -7.65 -9.33
CA ILE A 186 -18.07 -7.78 -10.74
C ILE A 186 -19.60 -7.68 -10.73
N GLU A 187 -20.13 -6.63 -11.36
CA GLU A 187 -21.55 -6.52 -11.70
C GLU A 187 -21.93 -7.70 -12.61
N GLU A 188 -22.33 -8.82 -12.01
CA GLU A 188 -23.15 -9.83 -12.67
C GLU A 188 -24.48 -9.95 -11.91
N GLU A 189 -25.54 -10.04 -12.71
CA GLU A 189 -26.94 -9.88 -12.34
C GLU A 189 -27.44 -10.73 -11.15
N PRO A 190 -28.51 -10.29 -10.45
CA PRO A 190 -28.92 -10.91 -9.20
C PRO A 190 -29.64 -12.23 -9.48
N ILE A 191 -28.96 -13.35 -9.24
CA ILE A 191 -29.63 -14.65 -9.06
C ILE A 191 -29.67 -14.92 -7.56
N THR A 192 -30.89 -14.80 -7.01
CA THR A 192 -31.19 -15.09 -5.62
C THR A 192 -31.32 -16.61 -5.46
N THR A 193 -30.46 -17.22 -4.67
CA THR A 193 -30.73 -18.51 -4.02
C THR A 193 -29.96 -18.56 -2.72
N GLY A 194 -30.69 -18.69 -1.61
CA GLY A 194 -30.17 -18.67 -0.24
C GLY A 194 -29.38 -19.92 0.15
N GLU A 195 -28.19 -20.07 -0.39
CA GLU A 195 -27.13 -20.90 0.15
C GLU A 195 -25.93 -19.99 0.36
N GLN A 196 -25.38 -19.94 1.58
CA GLN A 196 -24.10 -19.28 1.81
C GLN A 196 -23.11 -19.85 0.79
N THR A 197 -22.64 -19.00 -0.13
CA THR A 197 -21.76 -19.49 -1.18
C THR A 197 -20.46 -19.94 -0.52
N TYR A 198 -19.78 -20.93 -1.10
CA TYR A 198 -18.46 -21.36 -0.61
C TYR A 198 -17.51 -20.16 -0.41
N TYR A 199 -17.67 -19.14 -1.25
CA TYR A 199 -16.97 -17.87 -1.15
C TYR A 199 -17.27 -17.10 0.14
N ASP A 200 -18.52 -17.04 0.59
CA ASP A 200 -18.91 -16.40 1.86
C ASP A 200 -18.34 -17.14 3.07
N LEU A 201 -18.33 -18.47 3.03
CA LEU A 201 -17.71 -19.31 4.06
C LEU A 201 -16.19 -19.06 4.14
N VAL A 202 -15.50 -19.05 3.01
CA VAL A 202 -14.06 -18.77 2.96
C VAL A 202 -13.77 -17.35 3.48
N LYS A 203 -14.57 -16.35 3.10
CA LYS A 203 -14.45 -14.98 3.61
C LYS A 203 -14.62 -14.90 5.13
N MET A 204 -15.63 -15.59 5.66
CA MET A 204 -15.88 -15.68 7.10
C MET A 204 -14.67 -16.31 7.83
N TYR A 205 -14.18 -17.46 7.36
CA TYR A 205 -13.01 -18.12 7.94
C TYR A 205 -11.73 -17.28 7.85
N MET A 206 -11.50 -16.59 6.73
CA MET A 206 -10.36 -15.69 6.58
C MET A 206 -10.44 -14.52 7.57
N SER A 207 -11.65 -13.97 7.78
CA SER A 207 -11.88 -12.92 8.78
C SER A 207 -11.59 -13.40 10.20
N GLU A 208 -12.05 -14.60 10.55
CA GLU A 208 -11.79 -15.23 11.85
C GLU A 208 -10.28 -15.48 12.07
N ILE A 209 -9.57 -16.00 11.06
CA ILE A 209 -8.11 -16.21 11.13
C ILE A 209 -7.38 -14.89 11.34
N ARG A 210 -7.77 -13.82 10.63
CA ARG A 210 -7.16 -12.49 10.81
C ARG A 210 -7.44 -11.92 12.20
N GLN A 211 -8.65 -12.07 12.70
CA GLN A 211 -8.99 -11.65 14.06
C GLN A 211 -8.16 -12.41 15.10
N TYR A 212 -8.05 -13.73 14.95
CA TYR A 212 -7.20 -14.57 15.81
C TYR A 212 -5.73 -14.11 15.80
N LEU A 213 -5.17 -13.84 14.62
CA LEU A 213 -3.80 -13.33 14.50
C LEU A 213 -3.63 -11.95 15.15
N ARG A 214 -4.63 -11.06 15.08
CA ARG A 214 -4.60 -9.76 15.78
C ARG A 214 -4.60 -9.95 17.30
N GLU A 215 -5.47 -10.81 17.82
CA GLU A 215 -5.55 -11.11 19.26
C GLU A 215 -4.25 -11.73 19.76
N LEU A 216 -3.68 -12.68 19.02
CA LEU A 216 -2.41 -13.32 19.36
C LEU A 216 -1.26 -12.31 19.36
N ASN A 217 -1.17 -11.44 18.36
CA ASN A 217 -0.15 -10.39 18.31
C ASN A 217 -0.30 -9.37 19.44
N LEU A 218 -1.54 -9.05 19.84
CA LEU A 218 -1.80 -8.17 20.98
C LEU A 218 -1.35 -8.82 22.29
N ILE A 219 -1.65 -10.11 22.49
CA ILE A 219 -1.19 -10.88 23.66
C ILE A 219 0.34 -10.91 23.70
N ILE A 220 1.00 -11.23 22.58
CA ILE A 220 2.46 -11.20 22.52
C ILE A 220 2.97 -9.80 22.87
N LYS A 221 2.42 -8.74 22.27
CA LYS A 221 2.91 -7.37 22.50
C LYS A 221 2.75 -6.91 23.96
N VAL A 222 1.64 -7.26 24.61
CA VAL A 222 1.32 -6.84 25.99
C VAL A 222 2.04 -7.69 27.01
N PHE A 223 2.14 -9.01 26.79
CA PHE A 223 2.62 -9.94 27.81
C PHE A 223 4.06 -10.41 27.60
N ARG A 224 4.67 -10.25 26.42
CA ARG A 224 6.05 -10.70 26.16
C ARG A 224 7.07 -10.05 27.10
N GLU A 225 7.01 -8.74 27.28
CA GLU A 225 7.97 -8.02 28.12
C GLU A 225 7.78 -8.32 29.62
N PRO A 226 6.55 -8.35 30.18
CA PRO A 226 6.30 -8.86 31.54
C PRO A 226 6.73 -10.31 31.78
N PHE A 227 6.50 -11.21 30.83
CA PHE A 227 6.92 -12.63 30.95
C PHE A 227 8.44 -12.81 30.94
N VAL A 228 9.16 -12.00 30.16
CA VAL A 228 10.63 -12.09 30.05
C VAL A 228 11.33 -11.38 31.22
N SER A 229 10.74 -10.29 31.72
CA SER A 229 11.41 -9.39 32.67
C SER A 229 11.16 -9.73 34.14
N ASP A 230 10.02 -10.36 34.47
CA ASP A 230 9.70 -10.69 35.87
C ASP A 230 8.90 -12.00 36.00
N ALA A 231 9.63 -13.12 36.05
CA ALA A 231 9.08 -14.47 36.17
C ALA A 231 8.25 -14.70 37.46
N LYS A 232 8.25 -13.75 38.40
CA LYS A 232 7.48 -13.85 39.66
C LYS A 232 6.07 -13.23 39.56
N LEU A 233 5.77 -12.45 38.52
CA LEU A 233 4.45 -11.84 38.30
C LEU A 233 3.37 -12.89 37.98
N PHE A 234 3.76 -14.02 37.40
CA PHE A 234 2.85 -15.11 37.02
C PHE A 234 3.17 -16.36 37.85
N SER A 235 2.34 -16.64 38.86
CA SER A 235 2.45 -17.90 39.60
C SER A 235 2.17 -19.10 38.69
N ALA A 236 2.76 -20.27 39.00
CA ALA A 236 2.55 -21.50 38.24
C ALA A 236 1.05 -21.83 38.06
N ASN A 237 0.22 -21.46 39.03
CA ASN A 237 -1.23 -21.65 38.98
C ASN A 237 -1.94 -20.74 37.96
N VAL A 238 -1.43 -19.53 37.73
CA VAL A 238 -1.95 -18.59 36.72
C VAL A 238 -1.53 -19.03 35.33
N CYS A 239 -0.27 -19.45 35.15
CA CYS A 239 0.18 -20.03 33.89
C CYS A 239 -0.61 -21.30 33.54
N CYS A 240 -0.81 -22.23 34.49
CA CYS A 240 -1.63 -23.43 34.25
C CYS A 240 -3.06 -23.09 33.80
N LYS A 241 -3.72 -22.09 34.40
CA LYS A 241 -5.05 -21.65 33.96
C LYS A 241 -5.07 -21.00 32.57
N PHE A 242 -4.03 -20.25 32.22
CA PHE A 242 -3.86 -19.69 30.87
C PHE A 242 -3.68 -20.80 29.82
N TYR A 243 -2.90 -21.85 30.14
CA TYR A 243 -2.63 -22.96 29.23
C TYR A 243 -3.73 -24.03 29.22
N GLU A 244 -4.54 -24.18 30.27
CA GLU A 244 -5.69 -25.10 30.30
C GLU A 244 -6.72 -24.78 29.20
N HIS A 245 -6.99 -23.49 28.97
CA HIS A 245 -7.88 -23.05 27.89
C HIS A 245 -7.31 -23.32 26.49
N LEU A 246 -5.98 -23.27 26.32
CA LEU A 246 -5.32 -23.63 25.07
C LEU A 246 -5.32 -25.16 24.84
N PHE A 247 -5.21 -25.95 25.91
CA PHE A 247 -5.24 -27.42 25.83
C PHE A 247 -6.64 -27.96 25.53
N GLN A 248 -7.69 -27.37 26.10
CA GLN A 248 -9.07 -27.75 25.80
C GLN A 248 -9.44 -27.58 24.32
N MET A 249 -8.88 -26.58 23.63
CA MET A 249 -9.08 -26.41 22.18
C MET A 249 -8.42 -27.51 21.33
N TYR A 250 -7.32 -28.11 21.81
CA TYR A 250 -6.62 -29.19 21.10
C TYR A 250 -7.20 -30.59 21.37
N THR A 251 -7.93 -30.79 22.47
CA THR A 251 -8.46 -32.10 22.88
C THR A 251 -9.94 -32.32 22.54
N SER A 252 -10.61 -31.36 21.90
CA SER A 252 -12.02 -31.48 21.49
C SER A 252 -12.22 -31.68 19.98
N SER A 253 -11.21 -32.19 19.27
CA SER A 253 -11.36 -32.81 17.94
C SER A 253 -11.49 -34.33 18.06
#